data_AF-A0A359KLL5-F1
#
_entry.id   AF-A0A359KLL5-F1
#
_cell.length_a   1.000
_cell.length_b   1.000
_cell.length_c   1.000
_cell.angle_alpha   90.00
_cell.angle_beta   90.00
_cell.angle_gamma   90.00
#
_symmetry.space_group_name_H-M   'P 1'
#
loop_
_entity.id
_entity.type
_entity.pdbx_description
1 polymer ?
#
loop_
_entity_poly.entity_id
_entity_poly.type
_entity_poly.pdbx_seq_one_letter_code
_entity_poly.pdbx_strand_id
1 'polypeptide(L)'
;QVYRDWHDIENLPRILSNVISVRDHGDGRSRWVVAGPLGRTVTWEAEAINDDANRVLSWRSVGKTAAPNVGAVHFHATPDARGSEVRVRIEYDPPGGPAG
;
A
#
# COMPACT_ATOMS: atom_id res chain seq x y z
N GLN A 1 -10.94 13.78 -5.51
CA GLN A 1 -11.76 12.56 -5.61
C GLN A 1 -10.90 11.34 -5.29
N VAL A 2 -9.75 11.20 -5.97
CA VAL A 2 -8.76 10.12 -5.78
C VAL A 2 -8.36 9.86 -4.31
N TYR A 3 -8.13 10.88 -3.47
CA TYR A 3 -7.80 10.65 -2.06
C TYR A 3 -8.88 9.85 -1.31
N ARG A 4 -10.17 10.07 -1.57
CA ARG A 4 -11.25 9.30 -0.93
C ARG A 4 -11.25 7.84 -1.39
N ASP A 5 -10.94 7.60 -2.66
CA ASP A 5 -10.89 6.24 -3.22
C ASP A 5 -9.69 5.45 -2.67
N TRP A 6 -8.62 6.14 -2.24
CA TRP A 6 -7.45 5.54 -1.59
C TRP A 6 -7.55 5.49 -0.06
N HIS A 7 -8.36 6.38 0.55
CA HIS A 7 -8.66 6.34 1.98
C HIS A 7 -9.50 5.12 2.33
N ASP A 8 -10.39 4.70 1.42
CA ASP A 8 -10.97 3.36 1.47
C ASP A 8 -9.94 2.34 0.97
N ILE A 9 -9.05 1.93 1.88
CA ILE A 9 -7.96 1.02 1.58
C ILE A 9 -8.44 -0.34 1.03
N GLU A 10 -9.71 -0.70 1.26
CA GLU A 10 -10.30 -1.92 0.71
C GLU A 10 -10.53 -1.84 -0.81
N ASN A 11 -10.50 -0.63 -1.41
CA ASN A 11 -10.53 -0.43 -2.86
C ASN A 11 -9.17 -0.57 -3.54
N LEU A 12 -8.07 -0.62 -2.78
CA LEU A 12 -6.71 -0.72 -3.33
C LEU A 12 -6.48 -1.91 -4.28
N PRO A 13 -7.07 -3.11 -4.09
CA PRO A 13 -6.96 -4.21 -5.05
C PRO A 13 -7.46 -3.86 -6.47
N ARG A 14 -8.35 -2.88 -6.60
CA ARG A 14 -8.86 -2.42 -7.90
C ARG A 14 -7.90 -1.45 -8.60
N ILE A 15 -6.96 -0.90 -7.85
CA ILE A 15 -6.04 0.15 -8.29
C ILE A 15 -4.62 -0.41 -8.45
N LEU A 16 -4.22 -1.32 -7.56
CA LEU A 16 -2.91 -1.96 -7.52
C LEU A 16 -3.03 -3.43 -7.95
N SER A 17 -2.64 -3.74 -9.18
CA SER A 17 -2.78 -5.10 -9.76
C SER A 17 -2.06 -6.20 -8.97
N ASN A 18 -1.05 -5.86 -8.17
CA ASN A 18 -0.33 -6.82 -7.34
C ASN A 18 -1.00 -7.05 -5.98
N VAL A 19 -1.99 -6.23 -5.59
CA VAL A 19 -2.74 -6.38 -4.35
C VAL A 19 -3.96 -7.25 -4.61
N ILE A 20 -4.07 -8.36 -3.89
CA ILE A 20 -5.19 -9.31 -4.00
C ILE A 20 -6.35 -8.84 -3.13
N SER A 21 -6.08 -8.48 -1.87
CA SER A 21 -7.09 -7.97 -0.95
C SER A 21 -6.46 -7.12 0.14
N VAL A 22 -7.16 -6.06 0.55
CA VAL A 22 -6.88 -5.31 1.77
C VAL A 22 -8.13 -5.36 2.62
N ARG A 23 -7.98 -5.66 3.90
CA ARG A 23 -9.06 -5.63 4.88
C ARG A 23 -8.72 -4.64 5.98
N ASP A 24 -9.59 -3.68 6.21
CA ASP A 24 -9.44 -2.79 7.36
C ASP A 24 -9.84 -3.54 8.64
N HIS A 25 -9.02 -3.44 9.67
CA HIS A 25 -9.29 -4.00 10.99
C HIS A 25 -9.70 -2.92 12.00
N GLY A 26 -9.70 -1.65 11.60
CA GLY A 26 -9.94 -0.51 12.49
C GLY A 26 -8.68 -0.10 13.26
N ASP A 27 -8.77 1.01 13.98
CA ASP A 27 -7.66 1.58 14.79
C ASP A 27 -6.37 1.83 13.99
N GLY A 28 -6.51 2.13 12.68
CA GLY A 28 -5.38 2.34 11.78
C GLY A 28 -4.64 1.06 11.38
N ARG A 29 -5.19 -0.13 11.67
CA ARG A 29 -4.61 -1.43 11.31
C ARG A 29 -5.35 -2.05 10.13
N SER A 30 -4.61 -2.72 9.27
CA SER A 30 -5.15 -3.39 8.10
C SER A 30 -4.39 -4.67 7.78
N ARG A 31 -5.04 -5.63 7.14
CA ARG A 31 -4.41 -6.86 6.67
C ARG A 31 -4.36 -6.87 5.16
N TRP A 32 -3.15 -7.09 4.65
CA TRP A 32 -2.84 -7.04 3.23
C TRP A 32 -2.49 -8.42 2.72
N VAL A 33 -2.99 -8.71 1.52
CA VAL A 33 -2.70 -9.93 0.77
C VAL A 33 -2.26 -9.48 -0.62
N VAL A 34 -1.04 -9.82 -1.02
CA VAL A 34 -0.49 -9.44 -2.33
C VAL A 34 0.10 -10.63 -3.06
N ALA A 35 0.09 -10.53 -4.38
CA ALA A 35 0.80 -11.45 -5.25
C ALA A 35 2.30 -11.14 -5.16
N GLY A 36 3.05 -12.10 -4.62
CA GLY A 36 4.50 -12.08 -4.58
C GLY A 36 5.11 -12.84 -5.76
N PRO A 37 6.46 -12.87 -5.82
CA PRO A 37 7.18 -13.60 -6.86
C PRO A 37 6.79 -15.09 -6.93
N LEU A 38 6.94 -15.69 -8.11
CA LEU A 38 6.71 -17.12 -8.35
C LEU A 38 5.28 -17.60 -8.04
N GLY A 39 4.28 -16.71 -8.18
CA GLY A 39 2.88 -17.03 -7.92
C GLY A 39 2.58 -17.30 -6.44
N ARG A 40 3.47 -16.92 -5.53
CA ARG A 40 3.23 -16.99 -4.10
C ARG A 40 2.36 -15.83 -3.65
N THR A 41 1.59 -16.04 -2.59
CA THR A 41 0.86 -14.97 -1.92
C THR A 41 1.60 -14.59 -0.65
N VAL A 42 1.79 -13.29 -0.45
CA VAL A 42 2.39 -12.74 0.76
C VAL A 42 1.29 -12.04 1.56
N THR A 43 1.27 -12.26 2.86
CA THR A 43 0.27 -11.67 3.77
C THR A 43 0.96 -11.04 4.96
N TRP A 44 0.57 -9.81 5.29
CA TRP A 44 1.05 -9.10 6.48
C TRP A 44 -0.06 -8.23 7.09
N GLU A 45 0.14 -7.87 8.35
CA GLU A 45 -0.61 -6.79 8.99
C GLU A 45 0.18 -5.50 8.85
N ALA A 46 -0.50 -4.39 8.57
CA ALA A 46 0.08 -3.06 8.45
C ALA A 46 -0.65 -2.06 9.34
N GLU A 47 0.08 -1.07 9.84
CA GLU A 47 -0.51 0.11 10.47
C GLU A 47 -0.25 1.35 9.61
N ALA A 48 -1.23 2.25 9.56
CA ALA A 48 -1.08 3.58 8.98
C ALA A 48 -0.19 4.44 9.88
N ILE A 49 0.89 4.99 9.31
CA ILE A 49 1.85 5.87 10.02
C ILE A 49 1.48 7.32 9.79
N ASN A 50 1.05 7.66 8.57
CA ASN A 50 0.74 9.02 8.19
C ASN A 50 -0.48 9.02 7.28
N ASP A 51 -1.48 9.82 7.65
CA ASP A 51 -2.69 10.07 6.88
C ASP A 51 -2.84 11.58 6.72
N ASP A 52 -2.04 12.15 5.82
CA ASP A 52 -2.15 13.57 5.47
C ASP A 52 -3.06 13.71 4.27
N ALA A 53 -4.22 14.33 4.52
CA ALA A 53 -5.30 14.41 3.57
C ALA A 53 -4.85 15.03 2.23
N ASN A 54 -4.91 14.23 1.17
CA ASN A 54 -4.51 14.56 -0.20
C ASN A 54 -3.00 14.74 -0.45
N ARG A 55 -2.11 14.32 0.47
CA ARG A 55 -0.66 14.41 0.28
C ARG A 55 0.02 13.06 0.32
N VAL A 56 -0.17 12.32 1.40
CA VAL A 56 0.48 11.02 1.58
C VAL A 56 -0.33 10.10 2.47
N LEU A 57 -0.46 8.85 2.04
CA LEU A 57 -0.87 7.74 2.87
C LEU A 57 0.32 6.78 3.03
N SER A 58 0.83 6.62 4.24
CA SER A 58 1.98 5.74 4.53
C SER A 58 1.62 4.65 5.52
N TRP A 59 2.16 3.45 5.32
CA TRP A 59 1.98 2.31 6.21
C TRP A 59 3.30 1.59 6.49
N ARG A 60 3.36 0.86 7.61
CA ARG A 60 4.39 -0.15 7.89
C ARG A 60 3.76 -1.47 8.26
N SER A 61 4.38 -2.56 7.87
CA SER A 61 4.05 -3.87 8.40
C SER A 61 4.32 -3.94 9.91
N VAL A 62 3.44 -4.60 10.66
CA VAL A 62 3.56 -4.80 12.11
C VAL A 62 3.60 -6.29 12.45
N GLY A 63 4.21 -6.60 13.60
CA GLY A 63 4.34 -7.97 14.10
C GLY A 63 5.44 -8.80 13.42
N LYS A 64 5.46 -10.11 13.70
CA LYS A 64 6.35 -11.07 13.03
C LYS A 64 5.79 -11.37 11.63
N THR A 65 6.20 -10.59 10.64
CA THR A 65 5.83 -10.78 9.24
C THR A 65 6.95 -11.47 8.46
N ALA A 66 6.59 -12.31 7.49
CA ALA A 66 7.51 -12.93 6.55
C ALA A 66 8.03 -11.94 5.48
N ALA A 67 7.44 -10.76 5.40
CA ALA A 67 7.83 -9.69 4.50
C ALA A 67 7.68 -8.32 5.21
N PRO A 68 8.69 -7.91 6.00
CA PRO A 68 8.76 -6.56 6.54
C PRO A 68 8.72 -5.56 5.39
N ASN A 69 7.76 -4.65 5.41
CA ASN A 69 7.62 -3.63 4.37
C ASN A 69 7.13 -2.30 4.93
N VAL A 70 7.52 -1.24 4.25
CA VAL A 70 7.01 0.12 4.43
C VAL A 70 6.54 0.60 3.07
N GLY A 71 5.34 1.18 3.02
CA GLY A 71 4.79 1.74 1.81
C GLY A 71 4.32 3.17 2.00
N ALA A 72 4.36 3.94 0.93
CA ALA A 72 3.81 5.27 0.86
C ALA A 72 3.17 5.50 -0.50
N VAL A 73 1.99 6.12 -0.48
CA VAL A 73 1.29 6.58 -1.67
C VAL A 73 1.25 8.09 -1.62
N HIS A 74 1.89 8.72 -2.59
CA HIS A 74 1.90 10.15 -2.77
C HIS A 74 0.89 10.56 -3.83
N PHE A 75 0.10 11.58 -3.53
CA PHE A 75 -0.86 12.17 -4.45
C PHE A 75 -0.31 13.50 -4.94
N HIS A 76 -0.16 13.64 -6.26
CA HIS A 76 0.25 14.88 -6.90
C HIS A 76 -0.80 15.33 -7.91
N ALA A 77 -1.13 16.62 -7.93
CA ALA A 77 -1.90 17.19 -9.01
C ALA A 77 -1.06 17.19 -10.29
N THR A 78 -1.65 16.84 -11.43
CA THR A 78 -0.96 17.01 -12.71
C THR A 78 -0.74 18.51 -13.00
N PRO A 79 0.31 18.89 -13.75
CA PRO A 79 0.59 20.29 -14.06
C PRO A 79 -0.57 21.03 -14.75
N ASP A 80 -1.44 20.29 -15.45
CA ASP A 80 -2.61 20.83 -16.13
C ASP A 80 -3.90 20.78 -15.28
N ALA A 81 -3.81 20.35 -14.01
CA ALA A 81 -4.91 20.20 -13.06
C ALA A 81 -6.10 19.33 -13.55
N ARG A 82 -5.92 18.54 -14.61
CA ARG A 82 -6.97 17.66 -15.16
C ARG A 82 -6.90 16.24 -14.65
N GLY A 83 -5.86 15.88 -13.90
CA GLY A 83 -5.68 14.55 -13.34
C GLY A 83 -4.95 14.55 -12.01
N SER A 84 -4.80 13.36 -11.43
CA SER A 84 -3.95 13.12 -10.27
C SER A 84 -2.92 12.07 -10.64
N GLU A 85 -1.65 12.42 -10.48
CA GLU A 85 -0.57 11.46 -10.50
C GLU A 85 -0.49 10.79 -9.13
N VAL A 86 -0.56 9.46 -9.11
CA VAL A 86 -0.41 8.68 -7.90
C VAL A 86 0.92 7.95 -7.96
N ARG A 87 1.79 8.23 -6.98
CA ARG A 87 3.12 7.64 -6.87
C ARG A 87 3.14 6.66 -5.71
N VAL A 88 3.34 5.39 -6.02
CA VAL A 88 3.36 4.31 -5.03
C VAL A 88 4.80 3.88 -4.82
N ARG A 89 5.29 3.96 -3.59
CA ARG A 89 6.62 3.48 -3.19
C ARG A 89 6.43 2.39 -2.14
N ILE A 90 6.96 1.20 -2.40
CA ILE A 90 6.95 0.09 -1.45
C ILE A 90 8.39 -0.35 -1.28
N GLU A 91 8.88 -0.26 -0.06
CA GLU A 91 10.18 -0.77 0.36
C GLU A 91 9.91 -2.06 1.14
N TYR A 92 10.46 -3.17 0.67
CA TYR A 92 10.34 -4.46 1.33
C TYR A 92 11.66 -5.22 1.22
N ASP A 93 11.96 -6.04 2.22
CA ASP A 93 13.07 -7.00 2.15
C ASP A 93 12.52 -8.35 1.70
N PRO A 94 12.73 -8.77 0.42
CA PRO A 94 12.32 -10.08 -0.02
C PRO A 94 13.08 -11.17 0.75
N PRO A 95 12.39 -12.22 1.23
CA PRO A 95 13.06 -13.38 1.79
C PRO A 95 13.90 -14.06 0.68
N GLY A 96 15.22 -13.89 0.74
CA GLY A 96 16.16 -14.42 -0.26
C GLY A 96 17.23 -13.44 -0.76
N GLY A 97 17.19 -12.16 -0.35
CA GLY A 97 18.07 -11.11 -0.88
C GLY A 97 17.43 -10.37 -2.06
N PRO A 98 17.99 -9.22 -2.49
CA PRO A 98 17.36 -8.35 -3.47
C PRO A 98 17.03 -9.13 -4.75
N ALA A 99 15.79 -9.00 -5.22
CA ALA A 99 15.41 -9.43 -6.56
C ALA A 99 16.17 -8.54 -7.55
N GLY A 100 17.32 -9.02 -8.00
CA GLY A 100 18.10 -8.43 -9.09
C GLY A 100 17.47 -8.70 -10.45
#